data_AF-A0A927QES4-F1
#
_entry.id   AF-A0A927QES4-F1
#
_cell.length_a   1.000
_cell.length_b   1.000
_cell.length_c   1.000
_cell.angle_alpha   90.00
_cell.angle_beta   90.00
_cell.angle_gamma   90.00
#
_symmetry.space_group_name_H-M   'P 1'
#
loop_
_entity.id
_entity.type
_entity.pdbx_description
1 polymer ?
#
loop_
_entity_poly.entity_id
_entity_poly.type
_entity_poly.pdbx_seq_one_letter_code
_entity_poly.pdbx_strand_id
1 'polypeptide(L)'
;MAADQESTPDAHRAAPLAPLPDHHNVDTPWWQELWHRHAHITTPLRERGLECDIDFGLSAYIVRVSLPDDSYLIIGPPQEPPSDRPPGSPEGWIATREHPDDPSLFEVLYDSVPSDEPGAPDRPETRHGGSAQPLVEAIEHRLDQLGLLPTPSSPTARTTVSATEPTLRTPKPRDVSGNADRTFVYGDVLLVLTDRLNATESPTDAAAMLHQILDPTSGLLERLGEFFEAAAEKAKEFEQDDGFDLHYDLQDAAATLRSLGEDLHTAVDRMRALAPARRTTRTGLPPGPSPGPPTATTPMPGRTR
;
A
#
# COMPACT_ATOMS: atom_id res chain seq x y z
N MET A 1 -25.58 -51.17 38.15
CA MET A 1 -25.17 -51.35 36.74
C MET A 1 -26.24 -50.68 35.90
N ALA A 2 -26.01 -49.42 35.51
CA ALA A 2 -25.25 -48.99 34.32
C ALA A 2 -26.19 -48.91 33.10
N ALA A 3 -26.24 -47.87 32.28
CA ALA A 3 -25.42 -46.66 32.20
C ALA A 3 -26.21 -45.53 31.52
N ASP A 4 -25.79 -44.31 31.83
CA ASP A 4 -26.13 -43.05 31.18
C ASP A 4 -25.92 -43.11 29.66
N GLN A 5 -26.85 -42.53 28.90
CA GLN A 5 -26.58 -42.10 27.53
C GLN A 5 -26.15 -40.63 27.58
N GLU A 6 -24.83 -40.43 27.60
CA GLU A 6 -24.17 -39.18 27.25
C GLU A 6 -24.68 -38.69 25.89
N SER A 7 -25.33 -37.53 25.92
CA SER A 7 -25.60 -36.74 24.72
C SER A 7 -24.28 -36.14 24.25
N THR A 8 -23.75 -36.66 23.15
CA THR A 8 -22.62 -36.08 22.42
C THR A 8 -23.05 -34.73 21.84
N PRO A 9 -22.31 -33.63 22.07
CA PRO A 9 -22.63 -32.34 21.47
C PRO A 9 -22.31 -32.35 19.97
N ASP A 10 -23.22 -31.78 19.18
CA ASP A 10 -23.09 -31.55 17.75
C ASP A 10 -21.72 -30.98 17.40
N ALA A 11 -21.01 -31.68 16.51
CA ALA A 11 -19.80 -31.20 15.88
C ALA A 11 -20.10 -29.85 15.21
N HIS A 12 -19.40 -28.80 15.62
CA HIS A 12 -19.40 -27.49 14.98
C HIS A 12 -19.13 -27.67 13.49
N ARG A 13 -20.19 -27.61 12.69
CA ARG A 13 -20.08 -27.58 11.23
C ARG A 13 -19.37 -26.28 10.90
N ALA A 14 -18.07 -26.36 10.58
CA ALA A 14 -17.27 -25.22 10.19
C ALA A 14 -18.04 -24.40 9.15
N ALA A 15 -18.30 -23.13 9.45
CA ALA A 15 -18.94 -22.24 8.51
C ALA A 15 -18.10 -22.21 7.23
N PRO A 16 -18.71 -22.28 6.04
CA PRO A 16 -17.95 -22.14 4.80
C PRO A 16 -17.29 -20.75 4.81
N LEU A 17 -15.96 -20.73 4.74
CA LEU A 17 -15.20 -19.49 4.58
C LEU A 17 -15.62 -18.83 3.26
N ALA A 18 -15.73 -17.50 3.25
CA ALA A 18 -15.82 -16.72 2.02
C ALA A 18 -14.71 -17.15 1.03
N PRO A 19 -14.91 -17.09 -0.29
CA PRO A 19 -13.90 -17.51 -1.26
C PRO A 19 -12.55 -16.77 -1.06
N LEU A 20 -11.48 -17.35 -1.59
CA LEU A 20 -10.24 -16.61 -1.79
C LEU A 20 -10.48 -15.54 -2.87
N PRO A 21 -9.71 -14.44 -2.87
CA PRO A 21 -9.80 -13.43 -3.93
C PRO A 21 -9.54 -14.07 -5.30
N ASP A 22 -10.11 -13.50 -6.35
CA ASP A 22 -9.99 -14.00 -7.71
C ASP A 22 -8.99 -13.13 -8.50
N HIS A 23 -7.70 -13.46 -8.36
CA HIS A 23 -6.64 -12.80 -9.13
C HIS A 23 -5.48 -13.77 -9.44
N HIS A 24 -4.71 -13.46 -10.50
CA HIS A 24 -3.62 -14.31 -10.99
C HIS A 24 -2.53 -14.66 -9.94
N ASN A 25 -2.37 -13.83 -8.90
CA ASN A 25 -1.36 -14.08 -7.87
C ASN A 25 -1.74 -15.12 -6.79
N VAL A 26 -2.99 -15.58 -6.71
CA VAL A 26 -3.47 -16.45 -5.59
C VAL A 26 -2.66 -17.75 -5.47
N ASP A 27 -2.23 -18.28 -6.61
CA ASP A 27 -1.48 -19.54 -6.67
C ASP A 27 0.03 -19.35 -6.54
N THR A 28 0.51 -18.10 -6.40
CA THR A 28 1.95 -17.83 -6.29
C THR A 28 2.45 -18.08 -4.86
N PRO A 29 3.67 -18.66 -4.68
CA PRO A 29 4.19 -18.97 -3.34
C PRO A 29 4.37 -17.74 -2.44
N TRP A 30 4.72 -16.59 -3.01
CA TRP A 30 4.93 -15.35 -2.26
C TRP A 30 3.59 -14.82 -1.71
N TRP A 31 2.53 -14.89 -2.51
CA TRP A 31 1.21 -14.43 -2.09
C TRP A 31 0.60 -15.37 -1.05
N GLN A 32 0.80 -16.68 -1.18
CA GLN A 32 0.36 -17.65 -0.18
C GLN A 32 1.06 -17.45 1.18
N GLU A 33 2.36 -17.15 1.18
CA GLU A 33 3.10 -16.80 2.40
C GLU A 33 2.58 -15.49 3.00
N LEU A 34 2.34 -14.48 2.17
CA LEU A 34 1.75 -13.22 2.60
C LEU A 34 0.35 -13.42 3.21
N TRP A 35 -0.48 -14.24 2.56
CA TRP A 35 -1.80 -14.63 3.04
C TRP A 35 -1.73 -15.37 4.37
N HIS A 36 -0.77 -16.30 4.51
CA HIS A 36 -0.53 -17.01 5.76
C HIS A 36 -0.20 -16.05 6.90
N ARG A 37 0.64 -15.03 6.66
CA ARG A 37 0.97 -14.00 7.66
C ARG A 37 -0.24 -13.19 8.09
N HIS A 38 -1.19 -12.91 7.19
CA HIS A 38 -2.40 -12.15 7.50
C HIS A 38 -3.59 -13.04 7.92
N ALA A 39 -3.41 -14.35 8.03
CA ALA A 39 -4.48 -15.31 8.35
C ALA A 39 -5.22 -14.99 9.66
N HIS A 40 -4.53 -14.40 10.63
CA HIS A 40 -5.09 -13.98 11.91
C HIS A 40 -6.10 -12.81 11.81
N ILE A 41 -6.17 -12.13 10.66
CA ILE A 41 -7.18 -11.11 10.31
C ILE A 41 -8.13 -11.67 9.25
N THR A 42 -7.60 -12.26 8.17
CA THR A 42 -8.43 -12.68 7.03
C THR A 42 -9.32 -13.87 7.36
N THR A 43 -8.87 -14.82 8.19
CA THR A 43 -9.67 -15.99 8.56
C THR A 43 -10.95 -15.61 9.31
N PRO A 44 -10.91 -14.87 10.44
CA PRO A 44 -12.14 -14.58 11.17
C PRO A 44 -13.12 -13.68 10.38
N LEU A 45 -12.62 -12.78 9.53
CA LEU A 45 -13.49 -11.99 8.65
C LEU A 45 -14.16 -12.85 7.57
N ARG A 46 -13.43 -13.81 6.98
CA ARG A 46 -13.98 -14.77 6.01
C ARG A 46 -14.95 -15.75 6.63
N GLU A 47 -14.81 -16.10 7.91
CA GLU A 47 -15.81 -16.88 8.66
C GLU A 47 -17.15 -16.15 8.78
N ARG A 48 -17.15 -14.82 8.64
CA ARG A 48 -18.37 -13.99 8.55
C ARG A 48 -18.88 -13.78 7.13
N GLY A 49 -18.30 -14.47 6.14
CA GLY A 49 -18.71 -14.36 4.74
C GLY A 49 -18.17 -13.11 4.04
N LEU A 50 -17.20 -12.41 4.63
CA LEU A 50 -16.58 -11.23 4.02
C LEU A 50 -15.42 -11.65 3.11
N GLU A 51 -15.44 -11.17 1.88
CA GLU A 51 -14.35 -11.37 0.93
C GLU A 51 -13.17 -10.48 1.31
N CYS A 52 -12.01 -11.10 1.49
CA CYS A 52 -10.78 -10.42 1.86
C CYS A 52 -9.74 -10.59 0.75
N ASP A 53 -8.98 -9.54 0.50
CA ASP A 53 -7.80 -9.55 -0.35
C ASP A 53 -6.62 -8.89 0.38
N ILE A 54 -5.40 -9.13 -0.12
CA ILE A 54 -4.19 -8.47 0.36
C ILE A 54 -3.59 -7.67 -0.79
N ASP A 55 -3.70 -6.36 -0.67
CA ASP A 55 -3.16 -5.40 -1.62
C ASP A 55 -1.92 -4.72 -1.05
N PHE A 56 -1.06 -4.20 -1.93
CA PHE A 56 -0.03 -3.26 -1.52
C PHE A 56 -0.63 -1.85 -1.53
N GLY A 57 -0.75 -1.26 -0.33
CA GLY A 57 -1.21 0.11 -0.13
C GLY A 57 -0.13 1.15 -0.44
N LEU A 58 -0.20 2.31 0.23
CA LEU A 58 0.75 3.41 0.01
C LEU A 58 2.18 3.04 0.41
N SER A 59 2.36 2.35 1.54
CA SER A 59 3.69 1.98 2.04
C SER A 59 3.78 0.55 2.61
N ALA A 60 2.66 -0.16 2.71
CA ALA A 60 2.61 -1.48 3.32
C ALA A 60 1.50 -2.35 2.74
N TYR A 61 1.60 -3.66 2.95
CA TYR A 61 0.51 -4.58 2.65
C TYR A 61 -0.67 -4.33 3.59
N ILE A 62 -1.86 -4.26 3.00
CA ILE A 62 -3.13 -4.02 3.68
C ILE A 62 -4.09 -5.16 3.36
N VAL A 63 -4.99 -5.45 4.31
CA VAL A 63 -6.14 -6.31 4.03
C VAL A 63 -7.28 -5.43 3.54
N ARG A 64 -7.74 -5.68 2.31
CA ARG A 64 -8.91 -5.05 1.73
C ARG A 64 -10.11 -5.97 1.91
N VAL A 65 -11.24 -5.44 2.35
CA VAL A 65 -12.46 -6.25 2.58
C VAL A 65 -13.63 -5.62 1.84
N SER A 66 -14.28 -6.38 0.96
CA SER A 66 -15.47 -5.93 0.24
C SER A 66 -16.70 -6.06 1.13
N LEU A 67 -17.51 -4.99 1.21
CA LEU A 67 -18.75 -4.97 1.99
C LEU A 67 -20.00 -5.04 1.07
N PRO A 68 -21.17 -5.49 1.58
CA PRO A 68 -22.37 -5.69 0.75
C PRO A 68 -22.99 -4.42 0.16
N ASP A 69 -22.56 -3.25 0.61
CA ASP A 69 -23.06 -1.93 0.19
C ASP A 69 -22.09 -1.21 -0.75
N ASP A 70 -21.21 -1.97 -1.41
CA ASP A 70 -20.18 -1.50 -2.33
C ASP A 70 -19.08 -0.63 -1.68
N SER A 71 -19.14 -0.42 -0.36
CA SER A 71 -18.03 0.12 0.42
C SER A 71 -16.98 -0.96 0.69
N TYR A 72 -15.81 -0.54 1.16
CA TYR A 72 -14.73 -1.47 1.52
C TYR A 72 -14.06 -1.06 2.83
N LEU A 73 -13.48 -2.05 3.52
CA LEU A 73 -12.56 -1.81 4.62
C LEU A 73 -11.12 -1.84 4.13
N ILE A 74 -10.30 -0.95 4.66
CA ILE A 74 -8.85 -1.03 4.61
C ILE A 74 -8.36 -1.31 6.02
N ILE A 75 -7.60 -2.40 6.19
CA ILE A 75 -6.98 -2.77 7.46
C ILE A 75 -5.46 -2.83 7.22
N GLY A 76 -4.72 -1.96 7.87
CA GLY A 76 -3.29 -1.82 7.62
C GLY A 76 -2.49 -1.40 8.85
N PRO A 77 -1.15 -1.49 8.76
CA PRO A 77 -0.27 -0.94 9.77
C PRO A 77 -0.29 0.61 9.73
N PRO A 78 0.34 1.27 10.73
CA PRO A 78 0.62 2.71 10.65
C PRO A 78 1.31 3.06 9.33
N GLN A 79 0.86 4.15 8.70
CA GLN A 79 1.43 4.64 7.45
C GLN A 79 2.52 5.70 7.68
N GLU A 80 2.40 6.47 8.77
CA GLU A 80 3.33 7.54 9.16
C GLU A 80 3.55 7.52 10.68
N PRO A 81 4.72 7.08 11.18
CA PRO A 81 5.78 6.42 10.41
C PRO A 81 5.32 5.03 9.89
N PRO A 82 5.88 4.55 8.77
CA PRO A 82 5.68 3.17 8.34
C PRO A 82 6.17 2.19 9.40
N SER A 83 5.50 1.03 9.51
CA SER A 83 5.95 -0.03 10.41
C SER A 83 7.27 -0.65 9.93
N ASP A 84 8.26 -0.72 10.83
CA ASP A 84 9.52 -1.46 10.61
C ASP A 84 9.34 -2.99 10.73
N ARG A 85 8.13 -3.46 11.03
CA ARG A 85 7.86 -4.89 11.27
C ARG A 85 7.49 -5.62 9.97
N PRO A 86 7.71 -6.95 9.92
CA PRO A 86 7.29 -7.76 8.79
C PRO A 86 5.77 -7.63 8.51
N PRO A 87 5.34 -7.73 7.24
CA PRO A 87 3.92 -7.74 6.89
C PRO A 87 3.12 -8.76 7.69
N GLY A 88 1.94 -8.35 8.17
CA GLY A 88 1.08 -9.18 9.02
C GLY A 88 1.45 -9.19 10.51
N SER A 89 2.47 -8.44 10.97
CA SER A 89 2.77 -8.35 12.41
C SER A 89 3.21 -6.95 12.88
N PRO A 90 2.40 -5.90 12.63
CA PRO A 90 2.76 -4.54 12.99
C PRO A 90 2.67 -4.27 14.51
N GLU A 91 3.14 -3.10 14.92
CA GLU A 91 3.02 -2.58 16.28
C GLU A 91 1.59 -2.16 16.64
N GLY A 92 0.77 -1.85 15.63
CA GLY A 92 -0.62 -1.44 15.75
C GLY A 92 -1.38 -1.66 14.45
N TRP A 93 -2.69 -1.55 14.50
CA TRP A 93 -3.59 -1.69 13.35
C TRP A 93 -4.49 -0.47 13.24
N ILE A 94 -4.72 -0.03 12.02
CA ILE A 94 -5.74 0.95 11.66
C ILE A 94 -6.74 0.23 10.75
N ALA A 95 -8.03 0.38 11.04
CA ALA A 95 -9.12 -0.05 10.16
C ALA A 95 -9.98 1.15 9.79
N THR A 96 -10.10 1.41 8.49
CA THR A 96 -10.99 2.44 7.94
C THR A 96 -12.03 1.81 7.02
N ARG A 97 -13.17 2.49 6.87
CA ARG A 97 -14.19 2.19 5.88
C ARG A 97 -14.33 3.36 4.93
N GLU A 98 -14.36 3.03 3.65
CA GLU A 98 -14.37 3.98 2.55
C GLU A 98 -15.32 3.52 1.44
N HIS A 99 -15.81 4.46 0.63
CA HIS A 99 -16.60 4.16 -0.55
C HIS A 99 -15.96 4.80 -1.79
N PRO A 100 -15.76 4.06 -2.90
CA PRO A 100 -15.04 4.57 -4.06
C PRO A 100 -15.73 5.78 -4.70
N ASP A 101 -17.07 5.79 -4.73
CA ASP A 101 -17.87 6.88 -5.32
C ASP A 101 -18.38 7.92 -4.31
N ASP A 102 -18.15 7.71 -3.00
CA ASP A 102 -18.61 8.64 -1.96
C ASP A 102 -17.44 9.03 -1.05
N PRO A 103 -16.73 10.11 -1.37
CA PRO A 103 -15.60 10.58 -0.56
C PRO A 103 -16.03 11.13 0.80
N SER A 104 -17.34 11.32 1.04
CA SER A 104 -17.85 11.71 2.36
C SER A 104 -17.97 10.53 3.32
N LEU A 105 -17.96 9.30 2.78
CA LEU A 105 -17.91 8.07 3.55
C LEU A 105 -16.44 7.73 3.83
N PHE A 106 -15.92 8.35 4.89
CA PHE A 106 -14.66 7.97 5.52
C PHE A 106 -14.90 7.80 7.02
N GLU A 107 -14.68 6.59 7.52
CA GLU A 107 -14.87 6.25 8.93
C GLU A 107 -13.67 5.46 9.45
N VAL A 108 -13.17 5.83 10.63
CA VAL A 108 -12.17 5.04 11.36
C VAL A 108 -12.91 4.11 12.32
N LEU A 109 -12.80 2.80 12.09
CA LEU A 109 -13.48 1.76 12.88
C LEU A 109 -12.63 1.31 14.06
N TYR A 110 -11.31 1.32 13.88
CA TYR A 110 -10.36 0.87 14.89
C TYR A 110 -9.00 1.51 14.65
N ASP A 111 -8.32 1.91 15.72
CA ASP A 111 -6.97 2.44 15.64
C ASP A 111 -6.22 2.17 16.95
N SER A 112 -5.36 1.15 16.95
CA SER A 112 -4.49 0.81 18.07
C SER A 112 -3.10 1.44 18.00
N VAL A 113 -2.88 2.38 17.08
CA VAL A 113 -1.59 3.02 16.89
C VAL A 113 -1.34 4.03 18.01
N PRO A 114 -0.18 3.97 18.69
CA PRO A 114 0.17 4.95 19.70
C PRO A 114 0.30 6.35 19.06
N SER A 115 -0.21 7.37 19.74
CA SER A 115 -0.05 8.74 19.28
C SER A 115 1.36 9.25 19.59
N ASP A 116 2.01 9.85 18.60
CA ASP A 116 3.30 10.52 18.78
C ASP A 116 3.18 11.91 19.44
N GLU A 117 1.95 12.40 19.63
CA GLU A 117 1.70 13.70 20.25
C GLU A 117 1.91 13.69 21.77
N PRO A 118 2.85 14.50 22.31
CA PRO A 118 3.09 14.58 23.74
C PRO A 118 1.86 15.08 24.51
N GLY A 119 1.29 14.22 25.36
CA GLY A 119 0.17 14.56 26.23
C GLY A 119 -1.22 14.35 25.62
N ALA A 120 -1.32 13.77 24.42
CA ALA A 120 -2.58 13.25 23.92
C ALA A 120 -3.06 12.10 24.84
N PRO A 121 -4.36 12.03 25.18
CA PRO A 121 -4.88 10.90 25.93
C PRO A 121 -4.80 9.63 25.08
N ASP A 122 -4.23 8.57 25.65
CA ASP A 122 -4.17 7.26 24.99
C ASP A 122 -5.59 6.80 24.66
N ARG A 123 -5.79 6.38 23.41
CA ARG A 123 -7.03 5.73 22.99
C ARG A 123 -7.14 4.36 23.68
N PRO A 124 -8.35 3.92 24.03
CA PRO A 124 -8.52 2.62 24.69
C PRO A 124 -7.98 1.45 23.84
N GLU A 125 -7.95 1.60 22.51
CA GLU A 125 -7.43 0.63 21.56
C GLU A 125 -5.89 0.56 21.57
N THR A 126 -5.18 1.62 21.96
CA THR A 126 -3.70 1.67 21.96
C THR A 126 -3.08 0.55 22.79
N ARG A 127 -3.74 0.15 23.88
CA ARG A 127 -3.27 -0.96 24.75
C ARG A 127 -3.25 -2.32 24.05
N HIS A 128 -3.94 -2.46 22.92
CA HIS A 128 -4.04 -3.72 22.17
C HIS A 128 -2.88 -3.91 21.18
N GLY A 129 -2.19 -2.82 20.79
CA GLY A 129 -1.10 -2.86 19.82
C GLY A 129 -1.45 -3.67 18.56
N GLY A 130 -0.51 -4.51 18.11
CA GLY A 130 -0.65 -5.37 16.92
C GLY A 130 -1.57 -6.59 17.08
N SER A 131 -2.36 -6.68 18.15
CA SER A 131 -3.30 -7.79 18.34
C SER A 131 -4.50 -7.67 17.39
N ALA A 132 -4.74 -8.71 16.58
CA ALA A 132 -5.87 -8.73 15.64
C ALA A 132 -7.22 -9.04 16.29
N GLN A 133 -7.26 -9.72 17.45
CA GLN A 133 -8.52 -10.08 18.08
C GLN A 133 -9.42 -8.87 18.40
N PRO A 134 -8.97 -7.84 19.13
CA PRO A 134 -9.81 -6.67 19.43
C PRO A 134 -10.14 -5.84 18.20
N LEU A 135 -9.28 -5.84 17.18
CA LEU A 135 -9.53 -5.24 15.88
C LEU A 135 -10.72 -5.92 15.18
N VAL A 136 -10.68 -7.25 15.08
CA VAL A 136 -11.75 -8.04 14.45
C VAL A 136 -13.06 -7.87 15.21
N GLU A 137 -13.03 -7.93 16.55
CA GLU A 137 -14.22 -7.70 17.39
C GLU A 137 -14.84 -6.31 17.15
N ALA A 138 -14.01 -5.27 17.03
CA ALA A 138 -14.47 -3.91 16.76
C ALA A 138 -15.10 -3.78 15.35
N ILE A 139 -14.46 -4.37 14.34
CA ILE A 139 -14.99 -4.41 12.96
C ILE A 139 -16.34 -5.12 12.96
N GLU A 140 -16.43 -6.32 13.53
CA GLU A 140 -17.66 -7.10 13.56
C GLU A 140 -18.78 -6.36 14.27
N HIS A 141 -18.49 -5.77 15.44
CA HIS A 141 -19.47 -4.99 16.19
C HIS A 141 -19.99 -3.81 15.36
N ARG A 142 -19.11 -3.11 14.64
CA ARG A 142 -19.50 -1.98 13.81
C ARG A 142 -20.29 -2.40 12.57
N LEU A 143 -19.89 -3.47 11.89
CA LEU A 143 -20.62 -4.01 10.74
C LEU A 143 -22.00 -4.54 11.14
N ASP A 144 -22.14 -5.14 12.33
CA ASP A 144 -23.44 -5.57 12.87
C ASP A 144 -24.38 -4.38 13.11
N GLN A 145 -23.87 -3.29 13.72
CA GLN A 145 -24.64 -2.05 13.92
C GLN A 145 -25.14 -1.45 12.59
N LEU A 146 -24.36 -1.61 11.52
CA LEU A 146 -24.70 -1.12 10.19
C LEU A 146 -25.55 -2.12 9.38
N GLY A 147 -25.74 -3.35 9.87
CA GLY A 147 -26.43 -4.42 9.14
C GLY A 147 -25.66 -4.90 7.91
N LEU A 148 -24.33 -4.76 7.91
CA LEU A 148 -23.45 -5.08 6.78
C LEU A 148 -22.79 -6.47 6.90
N LEU A 149 -23.06 -7.21 7.98
CA LEU A 149 -22.64 -8.60 8.06
C LEU A 149 -23.50 -9.46 7.12
N PRO A 150 -22.90 -10.26 6.23
CA PRO A 150 -23.64 -11.20 5.40
C PRO A 150 -24.52 -12.11 6.27
N THR A 151 -25.83 -12.05 6.09
CA THR A 151 -26.72 -13.04 6.68
C THR A 151 -26.43 -14.40 6.05
N PRO A 152 -26.45 -15.52 6.80
CA PRO A 152 -26.29 -16.85 6.22
C PRO A 152 -27.45 -17.08 5.24
N SER A 153 -27.16 -16.91 3.96
CA SER A 153 -28.06 -17.24 2.87
C SER A 153 -28.39 -18.73 3.00
N SER A 154 -29.64 -19.05 3.31
CA SER A 154 -30.15 -20.42 3.18
C SER A 154 -29.82 -20.92 1.77
N PRO A 155 -29.23 -22.12 1.62
CA PRO A 155 -28.71 -22.58 0.33
C PRO A 155 -29.87 -22.86 -0.61
N THR A 156 -30.26 -21.86 -1.39
CA THR A 156 -31.22 -22.05 -2.48
C THR A 156 -30.46 -22.57 -3.68
N ALA A 157 -30.51 -23.90 -3.77
CA ALA A 157 -30.29 -24.75 -4.93
C ALA A 157 -30.20 -24.07 -6.31
N ARG A 158 -29.07 -24.33 -6.98
CA ARG A 158 -28.89 -24.89 -8.34
C ARG A 158 -27.52 -24.44 -8.89
N THR A 159 -26.68 -25.24 -9.55
CA THR A 159 -26.88 -26.47 -10.32
C THR A 159 -25.60 -27.30 -10.26
N THR A 160 -25.73 -28.59 -10.02
CA THR A 160 -24.67 -29.59 -10.18
C THR A 160 -24.18 -29.61 -11.62
N VAL A 161 -22.89 -29.28 -11.82
CA VAL A 161 -22.14 -29.78 -12.97
C VAL A 161 -20.99 -30.61 -12.43
N SER A 162 -21.05 -31.88 -12.77
CA SER A 162 -20.12 -32.93 -12.41
C SER A 162 -18.76 -32.68 -13.06
N ALA A 163 -17.67 -32.68 -12.29
CA ALA A 163 -16.32 -32.81 -12.83
C ALA A 163 -15.40 -33.50 -11.81
N THR A 164 -15.09 -34.75 -12.13
CA THR A 164 -13.89 -35.55 -11.85
C THR A 164 -12.86 -35.04 -10.82
N GLU A 165 -12.74 -35.85 -9.77
CA GLU A 165 -11.69 -35.91 -8.75
C GLU A 165 -10.27 -36.07 -9.34
N PRO A 166 -9.28 -35.26 -8.91
CA PRO A 166 -7.88 -35.63 -8.98
C PRO A 166 -7.32 -35.91 -7.58
N THR A 167 -6.77 -37.11 -7.44
CA THR A 167 -6.05 -37.66 -6.28
C THR A 167 -5.01 -36.70 -5.69
N LEU A 168 -5.22 -36.26 -4.45
CA LEU A 168 -4.21 -35.58 -3.63
C LEU A 168 -3.00 -36.52 -3.41
N ARG A 169 -1.84 -36.16 -3.93
CA ARG A 169 -0.54 -36.68 -3.45
C ARG A 169 -0.03 -35.77 -2.36
N THR A 170 0.09 -36.30 -1.15
CA THR A 170 0.72 -35.65 0.00
C THR A 170 2.24 -35.52 -0.24
N PRO A 171 2.85 -34.33 -0.14
CA PRO A 171 4.29 -34.22 0.04
C PRO A 171 4.64 -34.31 1.53
N LYS A 172 5.62 -35.17 1.80
CA LYS A 172 6.26 -35.38 3.10
C LYS A 172 7.03 -34.11 3.52
N PRO A 173 6.95 -33.65 4.78
CA PRO A 173 7.71 -32.48 5.23
C PRO A 173 9.21 -32.80 5.26
N ARG A 174 10.01 -31.93 4.62
CA ARG A 174 11.46 -31.87 4.85
C ARG A 174 11.72 -30.86 5.95
N ASP A 175 12.29 -31.38 7.02
CA ASP A 175 12.97 -30.64 8.06
C ASP A 175 14.22 -29.98 7.46
N VAL A 176 14.23 -28.65 7.37
CA VAL A 176 15.44 -27.85 7.21
C VAL A 176 15.28 -26.61 8.09
N SER A 177 15.54 -26.80 9.37
CA SER A 177 15.90 -25.69 10.25
C SER A 177 17.32 -25.23 9.93
N GLY A 178 17.47 -23.91 9.74
CA GLY A 178 18.74 -23.23 9.91
C GLY A 178 19.34 -22.58 8.66
N ASN A 179 18.80 -21.43 8.24
CA ASN A 179 19.55 -20.16 8.14
C ASN A 179 18.60 -19.06 7.63
N ALA A 180 17.98 -18.31 8.54
CA ALA A 180 17.21 -17.13 8.16
C ALA A 180 18.08 -15.87 8.31
N ASP A 181 18.09 -14.91 7.41
CA ASP A 181 17.89 -14.95 5.96
C ASP A 181 18.37 -13.58 5.46
N ARG A 182 19.17 -13.55 4.38
CA ARG A 182 19.44 -12.32 3.61
C ARG A 182 18.89 -12.53 2.20
N THR A 183 17.65 -12.99 2.10
CA THR A 183 17.08 -13.53 0.87
C THR A 183 16.65 -12.45 -0.13
N PHE A 184 16.47 -11.19 0.31
CA PHE A 184 15.98 -10.10 -0.57
C PHE A 184 16.91 -8.89 -0.61
N VAL A 185 18.18 -9.10 -0.98
CA VAL A 185 19.21 -8.04 -1.03
C VAL A 185 18.77 -6.81 -1.83
N TYR A 186 18.10 -6.97 -2.97
CA TYR A 186 17.62 -5.84 -3.78
C TYR A 186 16.36 -5.18 -3.20
N GLY A 187 15.54 -5.94 -2.48
CA GLY A 187 14.41 -5.39 -1.72
C GLY A 187 14.89 -4.48 -0.59
N ASP A 188 15.93 -4.90 0.15
CA ASP A 188 16.56 -4.08 1.20
C ASP A 188 17.13 -2.77 0.63
N VAL A 189 17.71 -2.81 -0.58
CA VAL A 189 18.23 -1.61 -1.26
C VAL A 189 17.10 -0.63 -1.62
N LEU A 190 15.96 -1.14 -2.10
CA LEU A 190 14.80 -0.30 -2.42
C LEU A 190 14.14 0.28 -1.17
N LEU A 191 14.12 -0.48 -0.06
CA LEU A 191 13.66 0.01 1.22
C LEU A 191 14.51 1.21 1.68
N VAL A 192 15.84 1.06 1.68
CA VAL A 192 16.76 2.16 2.03
C VAL A 192 16.57 3.39 1.12
N LEU A 193 16.28 3.19 -0.17
CA LEU A 193 16.02 4.29 -1.10
C LEU A 193 14.70 5.01 -0.77
N THR A 194 13.68 4.25 -0.37
CA THR A 194 12.38 4.78 0.07
C THR A 194 12.52 5.54 1.39
N ASP A 195 13.26 5.02 2.37
CA ASP A 195 13.52 5.71 3.64
C ASP A 195 14.24 7.03 3.42
N ARG A 196 15.20 7.07 2.48
CA ARG A 196 15.89 8.32 2.11
C ARG A 196 14.93 9.33 1.49
N LEU A 197 14.01 8.88 0.64
CA LEU A 197 13.01 9.75 0.03
C LEU A 197 12.11 10.36 1.11
N ASN A 198 11.63 9.54 2.05
CA ASN A 198 10.79 9.98 3.16
C ASN A 198 11.53 10.94 4.12
N ALA A 199 12.84 10.78 4.26
CA ALA A 199 13.67 11.67 5.07
C ALA A 199 14.03 13.01 4.37
N THR A 200 13.58 13.25 3.14
CA THR A 200 13.90 14.52 2.45
C THR A 200 13.11 15.71 3.01
N GLU A 201 13.81 16.78 3.36
CA GLU A 201 13.19 18.02 3.85
C GLU A 201 12.84 19.01 2.71
N SER A 202 13.20 18.68 1.47
CA SER A 202 13.13 19.58 0.32
C SER A 202 12.57 18.89 -0.91
N PRO A 203 11.59 19.49 -1.62
CA PRO A 203 11.09 18.96 -2.88
C PRO A 203 12.17 18.83 -3.97
N THR A 204 13.24 19.63 -3.89
CA THR A 204 14.39 19.52 -4.81
C THR A 204 15.16 18.22 -4.60
N ASP A 205 15.33 17.81 -3.34
CA ASP A 205 16.06 16.59 -2.99
C ASP A 205 15.21 15.36 -3.28
N ALA A 206 13.90 15.42 -2.99
CA ALA A 206 12.94 14.40 -3.41
C ALA A 206 12.94 14.20 -4.94
N ALA A 207 12.96 15.31 -5.70
CA ALA A 207 13.05 15.25 -7.16
C ALA A 207 14.36 14.63 -7.66
N ALA A 208 15.48 14.88 -6.97
CA ALA A 208 16.76 14.26 -7.32
C ALA A 208 16.76 12.75 -7.04
N MET A 209 16.08 12.29 -5.99
CA MET A 209 15.89 10.85 -5.75
C MET A 209 14.95 10.23 -6.77
N LEU A 210 13.82 10.88 -7.08
CA LEU A 210 12.89 10.40 -8.10
C LEU A 210 13.55 10.30 -9.48
N HIS A 211 14.47 11.21 -9.81
CA HIS A 211 15.26 11.13 -11.05
C HIS A 211 16.13 9.86 -11.12
N GLN A 212 16.63 9.32 -10.00
CA GLN A 212 17.38 8.04 -10.01
C GLN A 212 16.49 6.85 -10.37
N ILE A 213 15.18 6.96 -10.17
CA ILE A 213 14.22 5.92 -10.53
C ILE A 213 13.78 6.08 -11.99
N LEU A 214 13.46 7.31 -12.38
CA LEU A 214 12.79 7.63 -13.64
C LEU A 214 13.75 8.05 -14.78
N ASP A 215 15.06 8.12 -14.56
CA ASP A 215 15.99 8.43 -15.66
C ASP A 215 15.83 7.40 -16.79
N PRO A 216 15.54 7.83 -18.03
CA PRO A 216 15.14 6.92 -19.11
C PRO A 216 16.29 6.06 -19.65
N THR A 217 17.52 6.21 -19.14
CA THR A 217 18.70 5.48 -19.64
C THR A 217 19.43 4.72 -18.54
N SER A 218 19.46 5.29 -17.35
CA SER A 218 20.21 4.77 -16.20
C SER A 218 19.33 4.59 -14.96
N GLY A 219 18.05 4.96 -15.06
CA GLY A 219 17.12 4.85 -13.97
C GLY A 219 16.82 3.41 -13.61
N LEU A 220 16.35 3.21 -12.38
CA LEU A 220 15.99 1.90 -11.88
C LEU A 220 14.95 1.20 -12.76
N LEU A 221 13.92 1.91 -13.25
CA LEU A 221 12.88 1.31 -14.09
C LEU A 221 13.46 0.77 -15.41
N GLU A 222 14.38 1.50 -16.04
CA GLU A 222 15.05 1.03 -17.26
C GLU A 222 15.89 -0.22 -16.98
N ARG A 223 16.65 -0.24 -15.87
CA ARG A 223 17.46 -1.41 -15.50
C ARG A 223 16.61 -2.63 -15.14
N LEU A 224 15.44 -2.42 -14.56
CA LEU A 224 14.48 -3.51 -14.32
C LEU A 224 13.86 -4.00 -15.64
N GLY A 225 13.54 -3.10 -16.58
CA GLY A 225 13.10 -3.46 -17.92
C GLY A 225 14.12 -4.33 -18.65
N GLU A 226 15.39 -3.90 -18.70
CA GLU A 226 16.50 -4.70 -19.27
C GLU A 226 16.65 -6.07 -18.58
N PHE A 227 16.47 -6.12 -17.27
CA PHE A 227 16.53 -7.37 -16.50
C PHE A 227 15.40 -8.33 -16.90
N PHE A 228 14.16 -7.84 -17.01
CA PHE A 228 13.02 -8.67 -17.41
C PHE A 228 13.12 -9.14 -18.86
N GLU A 229 13.63 -8.32 -19.78
CA GLU A 229 13.94 -8.77 -21.15
C GLU A 229 15.01 -9.86 -21.17
N ALA A 230 16.08 -9.71 -20.40
CA ALA A 230 17.10 -10.74 -20.29
C ALA A 230 16.52 -12.04 -19.69
N ALA A 231 15.63 -11.92 -18.70
CA ALA A 231 14.91 -13.07 -18.14
C ALA A 231 13.96 -13.72 -19.16
N ALA A 232 13.27 -12.92 -19.98
CA ALA A 232 12.40 -13.40 -21.04
C ALA A 232 13.17 -14.21 -22.09
N GLU A 233 14.32 -13.70 -22.54
CA GLU A 233 15.21 -14.44 -23.46
C GLU A 233 15.70 -15.74 -22.82
N LYS A 234 16.01 -15.72 -21.52
CA LYS A 234 16.39 -16.93 -20.79
C LYS A 234 15.25 -17.94 -20.67
N ALA A 235 14.01 -17.50 -20.45
CA ALA A 235 12.85 -18.39 -20.39
C ALA A 235 12.64 -19.15 -21.71
N LYS A 236 12.81 -18.47 -22.83
CA LYS A 236 12.70 -19.03 -24.19
C LYS A 236 13.76 -20.10 -24.50
N GLU A 237 14.94 -20.03 -23.90
CA GLU A 237 16.03 -21.02 -24.09
C GLU A 237 15.66 -22.43 -23.60
N PHE A 238 14.66 -22.56 -22.73
CA PHE A 238 14.29 -23.86 -22.15
C PHE A 238 13.36 -24.71 -23.03
N GLU A 239 12.96 -24.20 -24.21
CA GLU A 239 12.17 -24.88 -25.27
C GLU A 239 10.96 -25.71 -24.77
N GLN A 240 10.40 -25.34 -23.63
CA GLN A 240 9.16 -25.88 -23.08
C GLN A 240 7.99 -24.96 -23.45
N ASP A 241 6.79 -25.52 -23.57
CA ASP A 241 5.58 -24.77 -23.93
C ASP A 241 5.38 -23.55 -22.99
N ASP A 242 5.48 -23.80 -21.67
CA ASP A 242 5.40 -22.77 -20.62
C ASP A 242 6.52 -21.70 -20.72
N GLY A 243 7.63 -22.00 -21.39
CA GLY A 243 8.74 -21.06 -21.57
C GLY A 243 8.43 -19.93 -22.55
N PHE A 244 7.53 -20.17 -23.50
CA PHE A 244 7.07 -19.14 -24.44
C PHE A 244 6.05 -18.21 -23.79
N ASP A 245 5.11 -18.74 -22.99
CA ASP A 245 4.16 -17.92 -22.25
C ASP A 245 4.90 -17.02 -21.25
N LEU A 246 5.84 -17.59 -20.47
CA LEU A 246 6.67 -16.82 -19.55
C LEU A 246 7.54 -15.78 -20.26
N HIS A 247 8.04 -16.07 -21.47
CA HIS A 247 8.76 -15.08 -22.27
C HIS A 247 7.88 -13.87 -22.59
N TYR A 248 6.64 -14.08 -23.01
CA TYR A 248 5.72 -12.98 -23.29
C TYR A 248 5.35 -12.20 -22.04
N ASP A 249 5.06 -12.88 -20.92
CA ASP A 249 4.74 -12.21 -19.65
C ASP A 249 5.89 -11.30 -19.18
N LEU A 250 7.14 -11.77 -19.31
CA LEU A 250 8.32 -10.99 -18.90
C LEU A 250 8.61 -9.84 -19.88
N GLN A 251 8.34 -10.01 -21.19
CA GLN A 251 8.44 -8.90 -22.15
C GLN A 251 7.36 -7.84 -21.90
N ASP A 252 6.14 -8.26 -21.58
CA ASP A 252 5.04 -7.33 -21.25
C ASP A 252 5.33 -6.55 -19.96
N ALA A 253 5.90 -7.22 -18.94
CA ALA A 253 6.37 -6.55 -17.73
C ALA A 253 7.46 -5.50 -18.03
N ALA A 254 8.44 -5.82 -18.89
CA ALA A 254 9.46 -4.87 -19.30
C ALA A 254 8.88 -3.66 -20.05
N ALA A 255 7.92 -3.89 -20.95
CA ALA A 255 7.22 -2.84 -21.66
C ALA A 255 6.40 -1.94 -20.70
N THR A 256 5.71 -2.55 -19.74
CA THR A 256 4.93 -1.85 -18.71
C THR A 256 5.82 -0.92 -17.87
N LEU A 257 7.00 -1.38 -17.45
CA LEU A 257 7.94 -0.56 -16.68
C LEU A 257 8.42 0.67 -17.45
N ARG A 258 8.69 0.53 -18.76
CA ARG A 258 9.10 1.66 -19.60
C ARG A 258 7.94 2.62 -19.85
N SER A 259 6.74 2.11 -20.12
CA SER A 259 5.53 2.93 -20.23
C SER A 259 5.28 3.73 -18.95
N LEU A 260 5.44 3.11 -17.78
CA LEU A 260 5.32 3.80 -16.49
C LEU A 260 6.37 4.92 -16.34
N GLY A 261 7.61 4.67 -16.76
CA GLY A 261 8.66 5.69 -16.80
C GLY A 261 8.31 6.88 -17.72
N GLU A 262 7.74 6.59 -18.90
CA GLU A 262 7.23 7.61 -19.82
C GLU A 262 6.06 8.39 -19.22
N ASP A 263 5.08 7.74 -18.61
CA ASP A 263 3.94 8.40 -17.97
C ASP A 263 4.40 9.35 -16.85
N LEU A 264 5.39 8.92 -16.07
CA LEU A 264 5.94 9.67 -14.96
C LEU A 264 7.08 10.64 -15.34
N HIS A 265 7.44 10.78 -16.62
CA HIS A 265 8.57 11.62 -17.05
C HIS A 265 8.52 13.07 -16.54
N THR A 266 7.31 13.64 -16.37
CA THR A 266 7.13 15.01 -15.85
C THR A 266 7.11 15.10 -14.32
N ALA A 267 7.04 13.98 -13.61
CA ALA A 267 6.92 13.95 -12.14
C ALA A 267 8.11 14.61 -11.46
N VAL A 268 9.33 14.42 -11.99
CA VAL A 268 10.54 15.07 -11.46
C VAL A 268 10.43 16.60 -11.53
N ASP A 269 10.00 17.15 -12.66
CA ASP A 269 9.88 18.59 -12.83
C ASP A 269 8.72 19.17 -12.01
N ARG A 270 7.60 18.42 -11.90
CA ARG A 270 6.49 18.77 -11.02
C ARG A 270 6.93 18.80 -9.55
N MET A 271 7.71 17.81 -9.11
CA MET A 271 8.25 17.75 -7.75
C MET A 271 9.19 18.94 -7.47
N ARG A 272 10.06 19.32 -8.43
CA ARG A 272 10.89 20.53 -8.30
C ARG A 272 10.05 21.80 -8.20
N ALA A 273 8.93 21.88 -8.93
CA ALA A 273 8.04 23.03 -8.91
C ALA A 273 7.31 23.23 -7.57
N LEU A 274 7.27 22.21 -6.70
CA LEU A 274 6.74 22.33 -5.34
C LEU A 274 7.68 23.10 -4.40
N ALA A 275 8.96 23.29 -4.76
CA ALA A 275 9.88 24.09 -3.96
C ALA A 275 9.36 25.54 -3.86
N PRO A 276 9.36 26.15 -2.66
CA PRO A 276 8.85 27.50 -2.49
C PRO A 276 9.62 28.46 -3.40
N ALA A 277 8.88 29.20 -4.23
CA ALA A 277 9.46 30.20 -5.10
C ALA A 277 10.37 31.09 -4.26
N ARG A 278 11.67 31.06 -4.55
CA ARG A 278 12.69 31.89 -3.93
C ARG A 278 12.09 33.30 -3.84
N ARG A 279 11.80 33.79 -2.64
CA ARG A 279 11.49 35.20 -2.43
C ARG A 279 12.73 35.94 -2.89
N THR A 280 12.72 36.36 -4.15
CA THR A 280 13.66 37.34 -4.65
C THR A 280 13.37 38.59 -3.84
N THR A 281 14.11 38.75 -2.75
CA THR A 281 14.39 40.08 -2.21
C THR A 281 14.98 40.85 -3.36
N ARG A 282 14.13 41.63 -4.04
CA ARG A 282 14.51 42.63 -5.02
C ARG A 282 15.21 43.75 -4.26
N THR A 283 16.41 43.48 -3.77
CA THR A 283 17.32 44.46 -3.20
C THR A 283 18.24 44.88 -4.31
N GLY A 284 18.11 46.13 -4.74
CA GLY A 284 19.02 46.78 -5.67
C GLY A 284 18.36 47.27 -6.96
N LEU A 285 17.44 48.25 -6.85
CA LEU A 285 17.42 49.29 -7.89
C LEU A 285 18.79 50.02 -7.84
N PRO A 286 19.42 50.36 -8.97
CA PRO A 286 20.52 51.31 -8.95
C PRO A 286 19.97 52.67 -8.45
N PRO A 287 20.76 53.45 -7.69
CA PRO A 287 20.32 54.76 -7.23
C PRO A 287 20.08 55.64 -8.45
N GLY A 288 18.83 56.08 -8.62
CA GLY A 288 18.49 57.16 -9.52
C GLY A 288 19.24 58.43 -9.08
N PRO A 289 19.60 59.31 -10.02
CA PRO A 289 20.38 60.52 -9.71
C PRO A 289 19.58 61.42 -8.77
N SER A 290 20.19 61.78 -7.64
CA SER A 290 19.66 62.77 -6.70
C SER A 290 19.33 64.09 -7.42
N PRO A 291 18.20 64.75 -7.11
CA PRO A 291 17.95 66.10 -7.57
C PRO A 291 18.94 67.04 -6.89
N GLY A 292 19.72 67.78 -7.69
CA GLY A 292 20.58 68.85 -7.19
C GLY A 292 19.79 69.97 -6.50
N PRO A 293 20.46 70.80 -5.69
CA PRO A 293 19.81 71.87 -4.92
C PRO A 293 19.24 72.95 -5.84
N PRO A 294 18.22 73.71 -5.38
CA PRO A 294 17.58 74.73 -6.20
C PRO A 294 18.54 75.89 -6.49
N THR A 295 18.77 76.17 -7.77
CA THR A 295 19.49 77.35 -8.25
C THR A 295 18.66 78.59 -7.91
N ALA A 296 19.19 79.44 -7.04
CA ALA A 296 18.64 80.76 -6.75
C ALA A 296 18.57 81.60 -8.04
N THR A 297 17.36 82.00 -8.42
CA THR A 297 17.12 82.93 -9.53
C THR A 297 17.43 84.34 -9.05
N THR A 298 18.47 84.97 -9.60
CA THR A 298 18.80 86.37 -9.38
C THR A 298 17.68 87.27 -9.94
N PRO A 299 17.12 88.21 -9.16
CA PRO A 299 16.16 89.17 -9.71
C PRO A 299 16.90 90.31 -10.42
N MET A 300 16.55 90.56 -11.69
CA MET A 300 16.88 91.83 -12.35
C MET A 300 15.92 92.92 -11.87
N PRO A 301 16.42 94.10 -11.44
CA PRO A 301 15.56 95.24 -11.15
C PRO A 301 15.16 95.96 -12.45
N GLY A 302 13.86 95.93 -12.73
CA GLY A 302 13.20 96.83 -13.66
C GLY A 302 13.26 98.26 -13.14
N ARG A 303 13.76 99.16 -13.99
CA ARG A 303 13.95 100.59 -13.74
C ARG A 303 12.71 101.34 -14.22
N THR A 304 12.02 102.03 -13.33
CA THR A 304 11.06 103.08 -13.71
C THR A 304 11.81 104.37 -14.06
N ARG A 305 11.74 104.80 -15.32
CA ARG A 305 11.01 106.00 -15.77
C ARG A 305 11.20 106.20 -17.27
#